data_AF-B7QMB4-F1
#
_entry.id   AF-B7QMB4-F1
#
_cell.length_a   1.000
_cell.length_b   1.000
_cell.length_c   1.000
_cell.angle_alpha   90.00
_cell.angle_beta   90.00
_cell.angle_gamma   90.00
#
_symmetry.space_group_name_H-M   'P 1'
#
loop_
_entity.id
_entity.type
_entity.pdbx_description
1 polymer ?
#
loop_
_entity_poly.entity_id
_entity_poly.type
_entity_poly.pdbx_seq_one_letter_code
_entity_poly.pdbx_strand_id
1 'polypeptide(L)'
;MLWTVFATLVAVVVVLLPRGDSAISGSFDNPGFKEDRTTIVEMFEWTWADVARECVDFLGPHGYGAVQVSPPSENAVQLYTTPGGDKVRSWYERYEPVSYQISSPSGDLNDFEEMVRECEKANVRKTKGSELRDLKQDVLHWSSRDVLYVDNHETQRGVDVSDPKQDVVSYQDRRNHVLANILMLAMPQGIPRVMSSYALNVDVQPYVPPKKLGPPSDHAFNTRPVLMKEDYTCYNGWICEHRWLPIRNMVKFRNVVASAPVTNWWDDSEDAVAFARLRKGFVLINNGRSTVTGLFNTTLPQGYYCDVLSGSSVDRRSCTGNVVRVREDGFAELAVEGVGDVPAVAIQADVS
;
A
#
# COMPACT_ATOMS: atom_id res chain seq x y z
N MET A 1 -19.43 -77.77 17.09
CA MET A 1 -18.23 -78.50 16.67
C MET A 1 -17.49 -77.60 15.68
N LEU A 2 -16.33 -77.12 16.11
CA LEU A 2 -15.26 -76.38 15.44
C LEU A 2 -15.46 -75.97 13.96
N TRP A 3 -15.42 -74.66 13.69
CA TRP A 3 -14.90 -74.11 12.44
C TRP A 3 -13.66 -73.27 12.78
N THR A 4 -12.51 -73.71 12.28
CA THR A 4 -11.22 -73.04 12.28
C THR A 4 -11.20 -71.99 11.17
N VAL A 5 -10.90 -70.73 11.52
CA VAL A 5 -10.58 -69.69 10.52
C VAL A 5 -9.07 -69.51 10.52
N PHE A 6 -8.42 -69.93 9.43
CA PHE A 6 -7.05 -69.54 9.12
C PHE A 6 -7.05 -68.08 8.64
N ALA A 7 -6.49 -67.18 9.45
CA ALA A 7 -6.16 -65.83 9.01
C ALA A 7 -4.75 -65.86 8.38
N THR A 8 -4.68 -65.83 7.06
CA THR A 8 -3.45 -65.54 6.32
C THR A 8 -3.03 -64.10 6.56
N LEU A 9 -1.94 -63.91 7.31
CA LEU A 9 -1.23 -62.63 7.40
C LEU A 9 -0.65 -62.27 6.04
N VAL A 10 -1.20 -61.25 5.38
CA VAL A 10 -0.50 -60.54 4.30
C VAL A 10 0.34 -59.45 4.96
N ALA A 11 1.65 -59.65 5.00
CA ALA A 11 2.61 -58.63 5.40
C ALA A 11 2.69 -57.57 4.31
N VAL A 12 2.14 -56.37 4.57
CA VAL A 12 2.39 -55.19 3.74
C VAL A 12 3.75 -54.63 4.13
N VAL A 13 4.77 -54.94 3.34
CA VAL A 13 6.08 -54.28 3.40
C VAL A 13 5.89 -52.88 2.80
N VAL A 14 5.77 -51.87 3.66
CA VAL A 14 5.86 -50.47 3.23
C VAL A 14 7.34 -50.19 2.92
N VAL A 15 7.70 -50.28 1.64
CA VAL A 15 8.98 -49.77 1.16
C VAL A 15 8.90 -48.25 1.27
N LEU A 16 9.53 -47.69 2.32
CA LEU A 16 9.81 -46.27 2.41
C LEU A 16 10.84 -45.92 1.35
N LEU A 17 10.37 -45.64 0.13
CA LEU A 17 11.17 -44.90 -0.84
C LEU A 17 11.44 -43.52 -0.22
N PRO A 18 12.68 -43.02 -0.17
CA PRO A 18 12.90 -41.63 0.16
C PRO A 18 12.14 -40.82 -0.90
N ARG A 19 11.08 -40.13 -0.48
CA ARG A 19 10.55 -39.02 -1.27
C ARG A 19 11.72 -38.06 -1.36
N GLY A 20 12.36 -38.05 -2.53
CA GLY A 20 13.16 -36.92 -2.94
C GLY A 20 12.19 -35.75 -3.01
N ASP A 21 12.07 -35.03 -1.90
CA ASP A 21 11.54 -33.68 -1.90
C ASP A 21 12.53 -32.85 -2.71
N SER A 22 12.39 -32.91 -4.04
CA SER A 22 12.78 -31.79 -4.88
C SER A 22 11.76 -30.70 -4.61
N ALA A 23 11.87 -30.09 -3.42
CA ALA A 23 11.27 -28.80 -3.17
C ALA A 23 11.85 -27.87 -4.25
N ILE A 24 10.98 -27.39 -5.14
CA ILE A 24 11.30 -26.23 -5.95
C ILE A 24 11.55 -25.11 -4.93
N SER A 25 12.82 -24.80 -4.67
CA SER A 25 13.23 -23.74 -3.75
C SER A 25 13.01 -22.38 -4.43
N GLY A 26 11.75 -21.97 -4.50
CA GLY A 26 11.36 -20.59 -4.73
C GLY A 26 10.44 -20.20 -3.59
N SER A 27 11.00 -19.79 -2.45
CA SER A 27 10.20 -19.22 -1.37
C SER A 27 9.56 -17.93 -1.89
N PHE A 28 8.23 -17.94 -2.02
CA PHE A 28 7.42 -16.73 -2.30
C PHE A 28 7.35 -15.80 -1.06
N ASP A 29 8.09 -16.09 0.02
CA ASP A 29 8.05 -15.34 1.29
C ASP A 29 8.90 -14.07 1.26
N ASN A 30 9.70 -13.86 0.21
CA ASN A 30 10.54 -12.68 0.04
C ASN A 30 10.06 -11.87 -1.18
N PRO A 31 9.50 -10.66 -0.99
CA PRO A 31 9.10 -9.77 -2.09
C PRO A 31 10.29 -9.31 -2.94
N GLY A 32 11.52 -9.58 -2.48
CA GLY A 32 12.75 -9.32 -3.18
C GLY A 32 13.16 -7.86 -3.16
N PHE A 33 12.59 -7.03 -2.28
CA PHE A 33 12.98 -5.62 -2.21
C PHE A 33 14.50 -5.45 -2.16
N LYS A 34 14.98 -4.44 -2.88
CA LYS A 34 16.38 -4.05 -2.81
C LYS A 34 16.59 -3.14 -1.60
N GLU A 35 17.79 -3.17 -1.04
CA GLU A 35 18.20 -2.32 0.08
C GLU A 35 17.29 -2.53 1.32
N ASP A 36 16.92 -1.45 1.99
CA ASP A 36 16.09 -1.39 3.19
C ASP A 36 14.60 -1.10 2.87
N ARG A 37 14.20 -1.23 1.60
CA ARG A 37 12.85 -0.89 1.16
C ARG A 37 11.83 -1.95 1.57
N THR A 38 10.63 -1.50 1.97
CA THR A 38 9.62 -2.41 2.54
C THR A 38 8.22 -2.32 1.94
N THR A 39 7.97 -1.34 1.06
CA THR A 39 6.60 -0.95 0.69
C THR A 39 6.33 -1.10 -0.80
N ILE A 40 5.16 -1.66 -1.13
CA ILE A 40 4.63 -1.74 -2.50
C ILE A 40 3.70 -0.54 -2.74
N VAL A 41 3.67 -0.01 -3.96
CA VAL A 41 2.58 0.87 -4.43
C VAL A 41 1.78 0.19 -5.52
N GLU A 42 0.46 0.26 -5.44
CA GLU A 42 -0.43 -0.17 -6.52
C GLU A 42 -0.73 1.00 -7.45
N MET A 43 -0.08 1.03 -8.62
CA MET A 43 -0.26 2.07 -9.64
C MET A 43 -1.44 1.69 -10.54
N PHE A 44 -2.64 1.80 -10.00
CA PHE A 44 -3.83 1.23 -10.62
C PHE A 44 -4.22 1.97 -11.91
N GLU A 45 -4.25 1.23 -13.02
CA GLU A 45 -4.58 1.68 -14.39
C GLU A 45 -3.60 2.66 -15.03
N TRP A 46 -2.44 2.92 -14.43
CA TRP A 46 -1.42 3.77 -15.03
C TRP A 46 -0.87 3.18 -16.33
N THR A 47 -0.43 4.03 -17.25
CA THR A 47 0.30 3.58 -18.45
C THR A 47 1.70 3.09 -18.07
N TRP A 48 2.27 2.17 -18.85
CA TRP A 48 3.64 1.66 -18.61
C TRP A 48 4.67 2.79 -18.70
N ALA A 49 4.49 3.72 -19.64
CA ALA A 49 5.35 4.89 -19.78
C ALA A 49 5.28 5.83 -18.56
N ASP A 50 4.10 6.03 -17.97
CA ASP A 50 3.97 6.80 -16.73
C ASP A 50 4.62 6.09 -15.55
N VAL A 51 4.40 4.78 -15.39
CA VAL A 51 5.02 3.99 -14.31
C VAL A 51 6.55 4.00 -14.44
N ALA A 52 7.09 3.89 -15.67
CA ALA A 52 8.52 3.94 -15.93
C ALA A 52 9.16 5.24 -15.42
N ARG A 53 8.55 6.39 -15.76
CA ARG A 53 8.98 7.71 -15.27
C ARG A 53 8.83 7.81 -13.76
N GLU A 54 7.69 7.38 -13.23
CA GLU A 54 7.37 7.44 -11.81
C GLU A 54 8.37 6.64 -10.96
N CYS A 55 8.81 5.49 -11.47
CA CYS A 55 9.85 4.68 -10.86
C CYS A 55 11.15 5.46 -10.64
N VAL A 56 11.62 6.17 -11.66
CA VAL A 56 12.89 6.91 -11.65
C VAL A 56 12.76 8.23 -10.89
N ASP A 57 11.72 8.99 -11.19
CA ASP A 57 11.58 10.37 -10.73
C ASP A 57 11.07 10.47 -9.29
N PHE A 58 10.39 9.42 -8.79
CA PHE A 58 9.73 9.49 -7.48
C PHE A 58 9.85 8.23 -6.64
N LEU A 59 9.38 7.06 -7.11
CA LEU A 59 9.31 5.86 -6.27
C LEU A 59 10.68 5.42 -5.76
N GLY A 60 11.69 5.43 -6.63
CA GLY A 60 13.08 5.16 -6.28
C GLY A 60 13.61 6.13 -5.21
N PRO A 61 13.66 7.45 -5.50
CA PRO A 61 14.11 8.47 -4.55
C PRO A 61 13.34 8.53 -3.22
N HIS A 62 12.08 8.08 -3.20
CA HIS A 62 11.24 8.05 -1.99
C HIS A 62 11.21 6.69 -1.28
N GLY A 63 11.96 5.69 -1.76
CA GLY A 63 12.20 4.44 -1.04
C GLY A 63 11.10 3.38 -1.20
N TYR A 64 10.27 3.46 -2.23
CA TYR A 64 9.31 2.39 -2.57
C TYR A 64 10.06 1.15 -3.10
N GLY A 65 9.70 -0.02 -2.59
CA GLY A 65 10.37 -1.28 -2.92
C GLY A 65 9.83 -1.95 -4.18
N ALA A 66 8.55 -1.79 -4.48
CA ALA A 66 7.94 -2.35 -5.69
C ALA A 66 6.70 -1.59 -6.16
N VAL A 67 6.33 -1.85 -7.42
CA VAL A 67 5.08 -1.45 -8.06
C VAL A 67 4.24 -2.69 -8.39
N GLN A 68 2.98 -2.68 -7.96
CA GLN A 68 1.94 -3.54 -8.49
C GLN A 68 1.27 -2.81 -9.66
N VAL A 69 1.25 -3.47 -10.81
CA VAL A 69 0.63 -2.98 -12.04
C VAL A 69 -0.70 -3.66 -12.31
N SER A 70 -1.61 -2.99 -13.01
CA SER A 70 -2.83 -3.61 -13.54
C SER A 70 -2.51 -4.78 -14.50
N PRO A 71 -3.44 -5.71 -14.75
CA PRO A 71 -3.18 -6.88 -15.60
C PRO A 71 -2.61 -6.50 -16.98
N PRO A 72 -1.41 -6.99 -17.37
CA PRO A 72 -0.75 -6.56 -18.61
C PRO A 72 -1.22 -7.31 -19.86
N SER A 73 -1.98 -8.39 -19.69
CA SER A 73 -2.51 -9.21 -20.78
C SER A 73 -3.60 -8.48 -21.58
N GLU A 74 -3.72 -8.84 -22.85
CA GLU A 74 -4.87 -8.51 -23.70
C GLU A 74 -6.17 -8.91 -23.01
N ASN A 75 -7.13 -7.99 -23.02
CA ASN A 75 -8.39 -8.11 -22.30
C ASN A 75 -9.58 -7.74 -23.18
N ALA A 76 -10.76 -8.20 -22.78
CA ALA A 76 -12.01 -7.83 -23.43
C ALA A 76 -12.25 -6.31 -23.28
N VAL A 77 -12.93 -5.72 -24.27
CA VAL A 77 -13.34 -4.32 -24.21
C VAL A 77 -14.76 -4.26 -23.66
N GLN A 78 -14.93 -3.62 -22.50
CA GLN A 78 -16.25 -3.39 -21.93
C GLN A 78 -16.58 -1.90 -21.87
N LEU A 79 -17.75 -1.56 -22.41
CA LEU A 79 -18.25 -0.19 -22.46
C LEU A 79 -19.53 -0.06 -21.64
N TYR A 80 -19.50 0.84 -20.67
CA TYR A 80 -20.70 1.40 -20.07
C TYR A 80 -21.29 2.47 -21.00
N THR A 81 -22.62 2.52 -21.09
CA THR A 81 -23.35 3.57 -21.83
C THR A 81 -24.04 4.46 -20.84
N THR A 82 -23.71 5.76 -20.83
CA THR A 82 -24.38 6.74 -19.98
C THR A 82 -25.84 6.94 -20.43
N PRO A 83 -26.73 7.49 -19.58
CA PRO A 83 -28.07 7.90 -20.01
C PRO A 83 -28.06 8.91 -21.18
N GLY A 84 -26.97 9.67 -21.34
CA GLY A 84 -26.76 10.59 -22.47
C GLY A 84 -26.30 9.91 -23.76
N GLY A 85 -25.99 8.60 -23.73
CA GLY A 85 -25.53 7.83 -24.88
C GLY A 85 -24.01 7.73 -25.02
N ASP A 86 -23.23 8.43 -24.20
CA ASP A 86 -21.78 8.37 -24.21
C ASP A 86 -21.26 6.99 -23.79
N LYS A 87 -20.15 6.57 -24.40
CA LYS A 87 -19.49 5.30 -24.10
C LYS A 87 -18.28 5.55 -23.22
N VAL A 88 -18.09 4.68 -22.23
CA VAL A 88 -17.02 4.80 -21.22
C VAL A 88 -16.47 3.41 -20.94
N ARG A 89 -15.14 3.27 -20.91
CA ARG A 89 -14.48 1.99 -20.57
C ARG A 89 -14.66 1.65 -19.10
N SER A 90 -14.83 0.38 -18.80
CA SER A 90 -14.89 -0.14 -17.43
C SER A 90 -13.52 -0.61 -16.97
N TRP A 91 -13.12 -0.34 -15.71
CA TRP A 91 -11.84 -0.82 -15.17
C TRP A 91 -11.75 -2.36 -15.08
N TYR A 92 -12.87 -3.00 -14.74
CA TYR A 92 -12.91 -4.44 -14.49
C TYR A 92 -12.77 -5.27 -15.78
N GLU A 93 -12.79 -4.63 -16.95
CA GLU A 93 -12.56 -5.30 -18.23
C GLU A 93 -11.19 -5.98 -18.29
N ARG A 94 -10.18 -5.45 -17.57
CA ARG A 94 -8.82 -6.00 -17.51
C ARG A 94 -8.72 -7.33 -16.80
N TYR A 95 -9.77 -7.73 -16.08
CA TYR A 95 -9.90 -9.01 -15.42
C TYR A 95 -10.64 -10.05 -16.29
N GLU A 96 -10.94 -9.72 -17.54
CA GLU A 96 -11.42 -10.65 -18.56
C GLU A 96 -10.35 -10.85 -19.65
N PRO A 97 -9.30 -11.65 -19.37
CA PRO A 97 -8.22 -11.87 -20.32
C PRO A 97 -8.73 -12.56 -21.58
N VAL A 98 -8.33 -12.05 -22.75
CA VAL A 98 -8.62 -12.63 -24.07
C VAL A 98 -7.45 -13.49 -24.54
N SER A 99 -6.22 -13.03 -24.28
CA SER A 99 -5.00 -13.79 -24.56
C SER A 99 -3.89 -13.42 -23.58
N TYR A 100 -2.74 -14.10 -23.69
CA TYR A 100 -1.54 -13.78 -22.89
C TYR A 100 -0.61 -12.76 -23.57
N GLN A 101 -1.02 -12.15 -24.70
CA GLN A 101 -0.24 -11.09 -25.32
C GLN A 101 -0.16 -9.89 -24.38
N ILE A 102 1.02 -9.28 -24.23
CA ILE A 102 1.17 -8.04 -23.46
C ILE A 102 0.76 -6.88 -24.37
N SER A 103 -0.51 -6.51 -24.27
CA SER A 103 -1.13 -5.43 -25.01
C SER A 103 -2.41 -5.05 -24.29
N SER A 104 -2.39 -3.92 -23.58
CA SER A 104 -3.54 -3.47 -22.79
C SER A 104 -3.71 -1.95 -22.91
N PRO A 105 -4.74 -1.34 -22.29
CA PRO A 105 -4.86 0.11 -22.24
C PRO A 105 -3.65 0.85 -21.61
N SER A 106 -2.76 0.13 -20.93
CA SER A 106 -1.53 0.70 -20.36
C SER A 106 -0.36 0.80 -21.36
N GLY A 107 -0.41 0.09 -22.49
CA GLY A 107 0.68 0.05 -23.47
C GLY A 107 0.96 -1.36 -24.01
N ASP A 108 1.92 -1.45 -24.92
CA ASP A 108 2.33 -2.70 -25.58
C ASP A 108 3.49 -3.41 -24.84
N LEU A 109 4.00 -4.50 -25.44
CA LEU A 109 5.13 -5.26 -24.89
C LEU A 109 6.40 -4.42 -24.76
N ASN A 110 6.70 -3.55 -25.71
CA ASN A 110 7.91 -2.72 -25.66
C ASN A 110 7.81 -1.71 -24.52
N ASP A 111 6.65 -1.07 -24.37
CA ASP A 111 6.39 -0.15 -23.27
C ASP A 111 6.52 -0.86 -21.91
N PHE A 112 6.01 -2.09 -21.81
CA PHE A 112 6.11 -2.90 -20.59
C PHE A 112 7.55 -3.30 -20.27
N GLU A 113 8.33 -3.74 -21.26
CA GLU A 113 9.76 -4.06 -21.09
C GLU A 113 10.57 -2.84 -20.66
N GLU A 114 10.31 -1.68 -21.27
CA GLU A 114 10.94 -0.42 -20.88
C GLU A 114 10.61 -0.04 -19.45
N MET A 115 9.33 -0.10 -19.06
CA MET A 115 8.90 0.14 -17.68
C MET A 115 9.64 -0.76 -16.68
N VAL A 116 9.74 -2.07 -16.96
CA VAL A 116 10.47 -3.00 -16.09
C VAL A 116 11.94 -2.60 -15.97
N ARG A 117 12.58 -2.24 -17.09
CA ARG A 117 13.99 -1.83 -17.11
C ARG A 117 14.22 -0.55 -16.30
N GLU A 118 13.38 0.48 -16.45
CA GLU A 118 13.54 1.74 -15.72
C GLU A 118 13.24 1.57 -14.22
N CYS A 119 12.24 0.78 -13.85
CA CYS A 119 11.99 0.44 -12.45
C CYS A 119 13.14 -0.32 -11.80
N GLU A 120 13.71 -1.32 -12.50
CA GLU A 120 14.86 -2.07 -11.99
C GLU A 120 16.09 -1.17 -11.75
N LYS A 121 16.34 -0.19 -12.63
CA LYS A 121 17.39 0.84 -12.45
C LYS A 121 17.14 1.71 -11.22
N ALA A 122 15.88 2.04 -10.93
CA ALA A 122 15.48 2.84 -9.77
C ALA A 122 15.37 2.02 -8.46
N ASN A 123 15.78 0.75 -8.49
CA ASN A 123 15.66 -0.22 -7.41
C ASN A 123 14.20 -0.51 -6.97
N VAL A 124 13.23 -0.29 -7.87
CA VAL A 124 11.82 -0.61 -7.69
C VAL A 124 11.51 -1.91 -8.43
N ARG A 125 11.02 -2.94 -7.73
CA ARG A 125 10.63 -4.22 -8.39
C ARG A 125 9.21 -4.17 -8.95
N LYS A 126 8.89 -5.06 -9.88
CA LYS A 126 7.49 -5.33 -10.26
C LYS A 126 6.92 -6.48 -9.43
N THR A 127 5.68 -6.36 -8.99
CA THR A 127 4.90 -7.50 -8.49
C THR A 127 3.75 -7.80 -9.45
N LYS A 128 3.50 -9.09 -9.71
CA LYS A 128 2.37 -9.52 -10.54
C LYS A 128 1.12 -9.49 -9.66
N GLY A 129 0.06 -8.79 -10.08
CA GLY A 129 -1.26 -8.93 -9.47
C GLY A 129 -1.75 -10.36 -9.71
N SER A 130 -1.72 -11.20 -8.67
CA SER A 130 -2.40 -12.50 -8.69
C SER A 130 -3.80 -12.33 -8.09
N GLU A 131 -4.79 -12.96 -8.71
CA GLU A 131 -6.15 -13.10 -8.18
C GLU A 131 -6.09 -13.61 -6.73
N LEU A 132 -6.50 -12.77 -5.78
CA LEU A 132 -6.52 -13.10 -4.35
C LEU A 132 -7.81 -13.86 -4.05
N ARG A 133 -7.77 -15.19 -4.16
CA ARG A 133 -8.74 -16.06 -3.51
C ARG A 133 -8.29 -16.36 -2.08
N ASP A 134 -9.27 -16.24 -1.18
CA ASP A 134 -9.28 -16.53 0.26
C ASP A 134 -8.64 -15.50 1.20
N LEU A 135 -9.50 -14.66 1.79
CA LEU A 135 -9.30 -14.02 3.08
C LEU A 135 -10.29 -14.62 4.08
N LYS A 136 -9.79 -15.40 5.04
CA LYS A 136 -10.55 -15.75 6.25
C LYS A 136 -9.67 -15.66 7.50
N GLN A 137 -10.08 -14.72 8.35
CA GLN A 137 -9.88 -14.58 9.80
C GLN A 137 -8.53 -14.09 10.37
N ASP A 138 -8.71 -13.04 11.19
CA ASP A 138 -7.99 -12.63 12.40
C ASP A 138 -6.78 -11.69 12.29
N VAL A 139 -7.07 -10.42 12.65
CA VAL A 139 -6.20 -9.24 12.82
C VAL A 139 -5.09 -9.45 13.89
N LEU A 140 -5.03 -10.63 14.52
CA LEU A 140 -4.00 -10.99 15.51
C LEU A 140 -3.09 -12.15 15.07
N HIS A 141 -3.26 -12.65 13.84
CA HIS A 141 -2.44 -13.73 13.29
C HIS A 141 -1.56 -13.33 12.11
N TRP A 142 -1.39 -12.02 11.87
CA TRP A 142 -0.64 -11.55 10.71
C TRP A 142 0.82 -12.01 10.75
N SER A 143 1.17 -12.82 9.75
CA SER A 143 2.51 -13.30 9.51
C SER A 143 3.33 -12.21 8.81
N SER A 144 4.65 -12.34 8.76
CA SER A 144 5.50 -11.50 7.92
C SER A 144 5.24 -11.66 6.41
N ARG A 145 4.29 -12.53 6.01
CA ARG A 145 3.99 -12.89 4.63
C ARG A 145 2.72 -12.24 4.09
N ASP A 146 1.92 -11.61 4.95
CA ASP A 146 0.65 -11.03 4.56
C ASP A 146 0.86 -9.68 3.88
N VAL A 147 0.18 -9.44 2.75
CA VAL A 147 0.15 -8.12 2.11
C VAL A 147 -0.96 -7.30 2.77
N LEU A 148 -0.58 -6.20 3.41
CA LEU A 148 -1.49 -5.32 4.12
C LEU A 148 -1.82 -4.10 3.27
N TYR A 149 -3.07 -3.67 3.28
CA TYR A 149 -3.52 -2.48 2.58
C TYR A 149 -4.72 -1.87 3.30
N VAL A 150 -4.85 -0.54 3.24
CA VAL A 150 -6.01 0.19 3.77
C VAL A 150 -7.22 -0.03 2.85
N ASP A 151 -6.99 0.14 1.55
CA ASP A 151 -7.94 -0.07 0.48
C ASP A 151 -7.27 -0.74 -0.71
N ASN A 152 -8.07 -1.24 -1.65
CA ASN A 152 -7.60 -1.72 -2.94
C ASN A 152 -8.51 -1.19 -4.05
N HIS A 153 -8.19 -1.50 -5.30
CA HIS A 153 -8.96 -1.03 -6.45
C HIS A 153 -10.42 -1.54 -6.46
N GLU A 154 -10.76 -2.64 -5.80
CA GLU A 154 -12.15 -3.11 -5.71
C GLU A 154 -12.90 -2.40 -4.57
N THR A 155 -12.38 -2.49 -3.35
CA THR A 155 -13.08 -2.09 -2.12
C THR A 155 -13.25 -0.59 -1.99
N GLN A 156 -12.36 0.22 -2.57
CA GLN A 156 -12.49 1.69 -2.58
C GLN A 156 -13.72 2.19 -3.36
N ARG A 157 -14.36 1.32 -4.17
CA ARG A 157 -15.58 1.60 -4.95
C ARG A 157 -16.86 1.10 -4.27
N GLY A 158 -16.76 0.60 -3.03
CA GLY A 158 -17.87 0.04 -2.23
C GLY A 158 -18.11 -1.45 -2.45
N VAL A 159 -18.61 -2.16 -1.42
CA VAL A 159 -18.70 -3.64 -1.40
C VAL A 159 -19.99 -4.15 -2.08
N ASP A 160 -21.09 -3.39 -2.08
CA ASP A 160 -22.36 -3.81 -2.71
C ASP A 160 -23.02 -2.68 -3.54
N VAL A 161 -23.78 -3.04 -4.58
CA VAL A 161 -24.48 -2.11 -5.50
C VAL A 161 -25.70 -1.47 -4.82
N SER A 162 -26.17 -2.09 -3.74
CA SER A 162 -27.34 -1.67 -2.94
C SER A 162 -27.01 -0.99 -1.62
N ASP A 163 -25.75 -1.00 -1.17
CA ASP A 163 -25.36 -0.36 0.08
C ASP A 163 -24.61 0.96 -0.19
N PRO A 164 -25.19 2.13 0.12
CA PRO A 164 -24.52 3.42 -0.02
C PRO A 164 -23.42 3.64 1.03
N LYS A 165 -23.20 2.73 1.98
CA LYS A 165 -22.12 2.84 2.96
C LYS A 165 -20.78 2.45 2.34
N GLN A 166 -19.84 3.39 2.37
CA GLN A 166 -18.43 3.07 2.22
C GLN A 166 -17.97 2.35 3.49
N ASP A 167 -17.86 1.02 3.42
CA ASP A 167 -17.33 0.20 4.52
C ASP A 167 -15.79 0.23 4.59
N VAL A 168 -15.13 0.85 3.60
CA VAL A 168 -13.67 0.93 3.52
C VAL A 168 -13.22 2.38 3.39
N VAL A 169 -12.23 2.75 4.19
CA VAL A 169 -11.58 4.06 4.15
C VAL A 169 -10.76 4.16 2.86
N SER A 170 -11.05 5.15 2.01
CA SER A 170 -10.33 5.41 0.76
C SER A 170 -9.92 6.88 0.65
N TYR A 171 -9.24 7.25 -0.43
CA TYR A 171 -8.83 8.64 -0.69
C TYR A 171 -9.99 9.66 -0.65
N GLN A 172 -11.25 9.21 -0.81
CA GLN A 172 -12.44 10.07 -0.72
C GLN A 172 -12.67 10.62 0.69
N ASP A 173 -12.19 9.91 1.72
CA ASP A 173 -12.01 10.43 3.08
C ASP A 173 -10.51 10.54 3.37
N ARG A 174 -9.90 11.59 2.81
CA ARG A 174 -8.46 11.80 2.88
C ARG A 174 -7.92 11.76 4.31
N ARG A 175 -8.63 12.36 5.28
CA ARG A 175 -8.17 12.43 6.67
C ARG A 175 -8.01 11.03 7.24
N ASN A 176 -9.07 10.23 7.18
CA ASN A 176 -9.03 8.88 7.75
C ASN A 176 -8.11 7.96 6.94
N HIS A 177 -8.01 8.15 5.61
CA HIS A 177 -7.11 7.37 4.76
C HIS A 177 -5.64 7.60 5.07
N VAL A 178 -5.25 8.86 5.30
CA VAL A 178 -3.91 9.20 5.73
C VAL A 178 -3.60 8.57 7.10
N LEU A 179 -4.51 8.70 8.08
CA LEU A 179 -4.30 8.11 9.42
C LEU A 179 -4.18 6.59 9.38
N ALA A 180 -5.02 5.92 8.59
CA ALA A 180 -4.94 4.47 8.40
C ALA A 180 -3.62 4.03 7.75
N ASN A 181 -3.12 4.79 6.75
CA ASN A 181 -1.83 4.52 6.14
C ASN A 181 -0.66 4.80 7.08
N ILE A 182 -0.73 5.83 7.93
CA ILE A 182 0.27 6.08 8.99
C ILE A 182 0.33 4.87 9.92
N LEU A 183 -0.82 4.39 10.41
CA LEU A 183 -0.85 3.22 11.29
C LEU A 183 -0.27 1.97 10.58
N MET A 184 -0.73 1.66 9.37
CA MET A 184 -0.23 0.52 8.60
C MET A 184 1.29 0.57 8.38
N LEU A 185 1.83 1.73 7.99
CA LEU A 185 3.26 1.93 7.74
C LEU A 185 4.10 2.04 9.03
N ALA A 186 3.47 2.34 10.16
CA ALA A 186 4.14 2.36 11.45
C ALA A 186 4.25 0.96 12.07
N MET A 187 3.46 -0.02 11.62
CA MET A 187 3.41 -1.37 12.18
C MET A 187 4.48 -2.31 11.58
N PRO A 188 5.05 -3.25 12.36
CA PRO A 188 6.08 -4.18 11.88
C PRO A 188 5.52 -5.34 11.04
N GLN A 189 4.23 -5.64 11.14
CA GLN A 189 3.59 -6.78 10.50
C GLN A 189 3.44 -6.57 8.98
N GLY A 190 3.48 -7.68 8.25
CA GLY A 190 3.18 -7.75 6.83
C GLY A 190 4.01 -6.85 5.90
N ILE A 191 3.66 -6.93 4.62
CA ILE A 191 4.21 -6.14 3.54
C ILE A 191 3.16 -5.07 3.18
N PRO A 192 3.38 -3.79 3.52
CA PRO A 192 2.42 -2.74 3.22
C PRO A 192 2.34 -2.48 1.72
N ARG A 193 1.11 -2.36 1.21
CA ARG A 193 0.78 -1.90 -0.14
C ARG A 193 -0.06 -0.63 -0.04
N VAL A 194 0.49 0.45 -0.55
CA VAL A 194 -0.18 1.76 -0.66
C VAL A 194 -0.95 1.80 -1.98
N MET A 195 -2.21 2.19 -1.94
CA MET A 195 -3.03 2.42 -3.13
C MET A 195 -2.62 3.73 -3.82
N SER A 196 -2.62 3.77 -5.15
CA SER A 196 -2.61 5.01 -5.93
C SER A 196 -3.71 4.98 -6.98
N SER A 197 -4.68 5.86 -6.82
CA SER A 197 -5.98 5.81 -7.51
C SER A 197 -6.11 6.90 -8.58
N TYR A 198 -7.20 6.81 -9.33
CA TYR A 198 -7.80 7.91 -10.08
C TYR A 198 -9.14 8.32 -9.46
N ALA A 199 -9.61 9.51 -9.81
CA ALA A 199 -10.82 10.09 -9.27
C ALA A 199 -12.08 9.31 -9.73
N LEU A 200 -12.80 8.78 -8.74
CA LEU A 200 -14.09 8.09 -8.84
C LEU A 200 -15.31 9.03 -8.77
N ASN A 201 -15.09 10.35 -8.72
CA ASN A 201 -16.17 11.28 -8.40
C ASN A 201 -17.07 11.59 -9.61
N VAL A 202 -18.28 12.04 -9.29
CA VAL A 202 -19.29 12.50 -10.25
C VAL A 202 -18.84 13.75 -11.01
N ASP A 203 -17.86 14.50 -10.53
CA ASP A 203 -17.37 15.70 -11.23
C ASP A 203 -16.55 15.34 -12.48
N VAL A 204 -15.93 14.15 -12.50
CA VAL A 204 -15.19 13.64 -13.67
C VAL A 204 -16.13 13.00 -14.67
N GLN A 205 -17.09 12.19 -14.21
CA GLN A 205 -18.15 11.61 -15.04
C GLN A 205 -19.48 11.45 -14.27
N PRO A 206 -20.38 12.45 -14.33
CA PRO A 206 -21.57 12.52 -13.45
C PRO A 206 -22.60 11.41 -13.69
N TYR A 207 -22.45 10.65 -14.77
CA TYR A 207 -23.42 9.65 -15.22
C TYR A 207 -22.90 8.22 -15.19
N VAL A 208 -21.67 8.01 -14.67
CA VAL A 208 -21.07 6.68 -14.54
C VAL A 208 -20.92 6.31 -13.07
N PRO A 209 -21.54 5.21 -12.62
CA PRO A 209 -21.33 4.74 -11.26
C PRO A 209 -19.84 4.44 -10.99
N PRO A 210 -19.29 4.76 -9.81
CA PRO A 210 -17.89 4.47 -9.46
C PRO A 210 -17.45 3.04 -9.74
N LYS A 211 -18.33 2.06 -9.50
CA LYS A 211 -18.07 0.63 -9.78
C LYS A 211 -17.82 0.31 -11.25
N LYS A 212 -18.29 1.16 -12.17
CA LYS A 212 -18.13 0.98 -13.62
C LYS A 212 -17.12 1.92 -14.24
N LEU A 213 -16.67 2.93 -13.51
CA LEU A 213 -15.82 3.97 -14.06
C LEU A 213 -14.39 3.44 -14.27
N GLY A 214 -13.94 3.42 -15.53
CA GLY A 214 -12.54 3.18 -15.90
C GLY A 214 -11.62 4.38 -15.61
N PRO A 215 -10.33 4.28 -15.94
CA PRO A 215 -9.37 5.37 -15.72
C PRO A 215 -9.70 6.60 -16.57
N PRO A 216 -9.09 7.77 -16.24
CA PRO A 216 -9.16 8.95 -17.08
C PRO A 216 -8.72 8.60 -18.52
N SER A 217 -9.60 8.83 -19.49
CA SER A 217 -9.39 8.44 -20.89
C SER A 217 -9.74 9.56 -21.87
N ASP A 218 -9.12 9.55 -23.05
CA ASP A 218 -9.47 10.45 -24.16
C ASP A 218 -10.67 9.92 -24.96
N HIS A 219 -11.09 10.64 -26.00
CA HIS A 219 -12.21 10.24 -26.86
C HIS A 219 -11.97 8.96 -27.67
N ALA A 220 -10.72 8.53 -27.79
CA ALA A 220 -10.33 7.27 -28.44
C ALA A 220 -10.15 6.13 -27.43
N PHE A 221 -10.51 6.34 -26.16
CA PHE A 221 -10.35 5.41 -25.04
C PHE A 221 -8.90 5.12 -24.65
N ASN A 222 -7.94 5.94 -25.06
CA ASN A 222 -6.57 5.83 -24.54
C ASN A 222 -6.54 6.39 -23.12
N THR A 223 -5.84 5.69 -22.22
CA THR A 223 -5.59 6.18 -20.86
C THR A 223 -4.79 7.47 -20.92
N ARG A 224 -5.25 8.49 -20.21
CA ARG A 224 -4.61 9.80 -20.17
C ARG A 224 -3.32 9.76 -19.36
N PRO A 225 -2.28 10.53 -19.74
CA PRO A 225 -1.03 10.57 -19.00
C PRO A 225 -1.24 11.11 -17.59
N VAL A 226 -0.42 10.65 -16.65
CA VAL A 226 -0.37 11.23 -15.32
C VAL A 226 0.44 12.51 -15.36
N LEU A 227 -0.17 13.60 -14.92
CA LEU A 227 0.47 14.90 -14.87
C LEU A 227 0.59 15.37 -13.43
N MET A 228 1.72 15.98 -13.11
CA MET A 228 2.10 16.38 -11.75
C MET A 228 2.43 17.86 -11.69
N LYS A 229 2.16 18.47 -10.54
CA LYS A 229 2.61 19.83 -10.19
C LYS A 229 3.88 19.76 -9.34
N GLU A 230 4.53 20.91 -9.16
CA GLU A 230 5.72 21.05 -8.30
C GLU A 230 5.44 20.71 -6.83
N ASP A 231 4.21 20.87 -6.37
CA ASP A 231 3.77 20.55 -5.00
C ASP A 231 3.46 19.04 -4.80
N TYR A 232 3.84 18.19 -5.77
CA TYR A 232 3.57 16.76 -5.82
C TYR A 232 2.10 16.35 -6.02
N THR A 233 1.18 17.31 -6.21
CA THR A 233 -0.20 16.96 -6.55
C THR A 233 -0.28 16.45 -7.98
N CYS A 234 -1.05 15.38 -8.18
CA CYS A 234 -1.42 14.92 -9.51
C CYS A 234 -2.69 15.61 -10.00
N TYR A 235 -2.83 15.67 -11.31
CA TYR A 235 -4.05 16.15 -11.98
C TYR A 235 -4.35 15.27 -13.20
N ASN A 236 -5.24 15.73 -14.08
CA ASN A 236 -5.75 14.95 -15.21
C ASN A 236 -6.57 13.71 -14.81
N GLY A 237 -7.22 13.80 -13.64
CA GLY A 237 -8.07 12.74 -13.07
C GLY A 237 -7.33 11.77 -12.14
N TRP A 238 -6.02 11.93 -11.93
CA TRP A 238 -5.22 11.07 -11.05
C TRP A 238 -5.12 11.64 -9.62
N ILE A 239 -5.18 10.78 -8.61
CA ILE A 239 -5.14 11.16 -7.18
C ILE A 239 -3.73 11.15 -6.62
N CYS A 240 -2.97 10.09 -6.89
CA CYS A 240 -1.60 9.89 -6.42
C CYS A 240 -1.43 9.97 -4.89
N GLU A 241 -2.16 9.16 -4.14
CA GLU A 241 -2.07 9.09 -2.68
C GLU A 241 -0.62 8.81 -2.21
N HIS A 242 0.12 8.01 -2.98
CA HIS A 242 1.54 7.72 -2.73
C HIS A 242 2.45 8.96 -2.76
N ARG A 243 1.99 10.07 -3.36
CA ARG A 243 2.72 11.34 -3.37
C ARG A 243 2.36 12.27 -2.21
N TRP A 244 1.30 11.99 -1.46
CA TRP A 244 0.92 12.82 -0.32
C TRP A 244 2.01 12.83 0.74
N LEU A 245 2.34 14.02 1.26
CA LEU A 245 3.45 14.21 2.20
C LEU A 245 3.44 13.20 3.37
N PRO A 246 2.32 12.96 4.07
CA PRO A 246 2.29 12.00 5.16
C PRO A 246 2.59 10.57 4.70
N ILE A 247 2.02 10.14 3.58
CA ILE A 247 2.17 8.77 3.08
C ILE A 247 3.59 8.53 2.57
N ARG A 248 4.13 9.40 1.71
CA ARG A 248 5.47 9.23 1.15
C ARG A 248 6.57 9.26 2.22
N ASN A 249 6.37 10.05 3.28
CA ASN A 249 7.32 10.11 4.38
C ASN A 249 7.15 8.92 5.34
N MET A 250 5.93 8.42 5.52
CA MET A 250 5.73 7.17 6.26
C MET A 250 6.28 5.94 5.53
N VAL A 251 6.43 5.96 4.21
CA VAL A 251 7.21 4.94 3.49
C VAL A 251 8.67 4.96 3.91
N LYS A 252 9.29 6.15 3.99
CA LYS A 252 10.66 6.30 4.52
C LYS A 252 10.74 5.89 5.99
N PHE A 253 9.73 6.23 6.79
CA PHE A 253 9.62 5.78 8.18
C PHE A 253 9.64 4.26 8.26
N ARG A 254 8.79 3.56 7.49
CA ARG A 254 8.72 2.09 7.46
C ARG A 254 10.08 1.47 7.13
N ASN A 255 10.83 2.03 6.18
CA ASN A 255 12.18 1.58 5.83
C ASN A 255 13.14 1.73 7.02
N VAL A 256 13.13 2.89 7.71
CA VAL A 256 14.01 3.16 8.86
C VAL A 256 13.71 2.28 10.07
N VAL A 257 12.43 2.08 10.38
CA VAL A 257 12.03 1.28 11.54
C VAL A 257 12.01 -0.22 11.25
N ALA A 258 11.94 -0.61 9.97
CA ALA A 258 12.04 -2.00 9.48
C ALA A 258 11.33 -3.01 10.38
N SER A 259 12.05 -3.97 10.96
CA SER A 259 11.53 -5.02 11.85
C SER A 259 11.56 -4.65 13.34
N ALA A 260 11.90 -3.40 13.72
CA ALA A 260 11.98 -2.98 15.11
C ALA A 260 10.65 -3.29 15.84
N PRO A 261 10.65 -3.88 17.03
CA PRO A 261 9.40 -4.24 17.70
C PRO A 261 8.61 -3.00 18.11
N VAL A 262 7.28 -3.15 18.18
CA VAL A 262 6.40 -2.17 18.82
C VAL A 262 6.59 -2.27 20.34
N THR A 263 6.77 -1.14 21.00
CA THR A 263 7.00 -1.02 22.44
C THR A 263 6.31 0.26 22.95
N ASN A 264 6.16 0.39 24.27
CA ASN A 264 5.55 1.57 24.90
C ASN A 264 4.21 1.95 24.28
N TRP A 265 3.35 0.95 24.06
CA TRP A 265 1.99 1.18 23.60
C TRP A 265 1.22 2.00 24.65
N TRP A 266 0.49 2.99 24.15
CA TRP A 266 -0.43 3.81 24.90
C TRP A 266 -1.67 4.06 24.04
N ASP A 267 -2.84 4.08 24.66
CA ASP A 267 -4.08 4.54 24.06
C ASP A 267 -4.87 5.33 25.10
N ASP A 268 -5.80 6.17 24.63
CA ASP A 268 -6.75 6.88 25.49
C ASP A 268 -8.03 6.08 25.75
N SER A 269 -8.05 4.80 25.36
CA SER A 269 -9.22 3.92 25.33
C SER A 269 -10.38 4.39 24.44
N GLU A 270 -10.11 5.36 23.55
CA GLU A 270 -11.08 5.93 22.62
C GLU A 270 -10.47 5.95 21.21
N ASP A 271 -10.06 7.13 20.72
CA ASP A 271 -9.69 7.38 19.32
C ASP A 271 -8.21 7.77 19.15
N ALA A 272 -7.39 7.69 20.21
CA ALA A 272 -5.98 8.03 20.15
C ALA A 272 -5.07 6.87 20.57
N VAL A 273 -3.94 6.74 19.85
CA VAL A 273 -2.95 5.70 20.08
C VAL A 273 -1.55 6.25 19.87
N ALA A 274 -0.60 5.80 20.70
CA ALA A 274 0.80 6.08 20.55
C ALA A 274 1.65 4.83 20.82
N PHE A 275 2.77 4.70 20.10
CA PHE A 275 3.72 3.63 20.36
C PHE A 275 5.09 3.94 19.78
N ALA A 276 6.11 3.32 20.36
CA ALA A 276 7.47 3.36 19.86
C ALA A 276 7.79 2.15 18.99
N ARG A 277 8.53 2.38 17.91
CA ARG A 277 9.32 1.37 17.20
C ARG A 277 10.72 1.40 17.80
N LEU A 278 11.04 0.41 18.65
CA LEU A 278 12.13 0.46 19.62
C LEU A 278 13.43 1.07 19.07
N ARG A 279 13.82 2.22 19.62
CA ARG A 279 15.01 3.04 19.29
C ARG A 279 15.11 3.53 17.85
N LYS A 280 14.05 3.39 17.06
CA LYS A 280 14.03 3.72 15.63
C LYS A 280 12.95 4.70 15.23
N GLY A 281 11.82 4.72 15.92
CA GLY A 281 10.79 5.72 15.67
C GLY A 281 9.68 5.72 16.72
N PHE A 282 8.79 6.70 16.60
CA PHE A 282 7.65 6.87 17.48
C PHE A 282 6.51 7.51 16.69
N VAL A 283 5.28 7.07 16.98
CA VAL A 283 4.06 7.58 16.34
C VAL A 283 3.02 7.86 17.41
N LEU A 284 2.28 8.96 17.25
CA LEU A 284 1.06 9.31 17.98
C LEU A 284 0.00 9.69 16.95
N ILE A 285 -1.16 9.05 16.99
CA ILE A 285 -2.32 9.30 16.14
C ILE A 285 -3.49 9.72 17.03
N ASN A 286 -4.19 10.79 16.65
CA ASN A 286 -5.39 11.26 17.32
C ASN A 286 -6.54 11.35 16.32
N ASN A 287 -7.38 10.32 16.26
CA ASN A 287 -8.58 10.36 15.43
C ASN A 287 -9.77 11.04 16.13
N GLY A 288 -9.63 11.38 17.42
CA GLY A 288 -10.67 12.00 18.23
C GLY A 288 -10.88 13.48 17.92
N ARG A 289 -11.74 14.13 18.70
CA ARG A 289 -12.05 15.57 18.56
C ARG A 289 -11.23 16.48 19.47
N SER A 290 -10.80 15.96 20.61
CA SER A 290 -10.06 16.71 21.63
C SER A 290 -8.55 16.65 21.37
N THR A 291 -7.81 17.64 21.87
CA THR A 291 -6.35 17.59 21.83
C THR A 291 -5.82 16.54 22.80
N VAL A 292 -4.95 15.65 22.31
CA VAL A 292 -4.19 14.72 23.14
C VAL A 292 -2.91 15.40 23.57
N THR A 293 -2.69 15.54 24.87
CA THR A 293 -1.46 16.11 25.44
C THR A 293 -0.87 15.13 26.45
N GLY A 294 0.44 14.88 26.38
CA GLY A 294 1.07 13.94 27.29
C GLY A 294 2.59 13.88 27.17
N LEU A 295 3.19 13.13 28.10
CA LEU A 295 4.61 12.82 28.13
C LEU A 295 4.80 11.35 27.71
N PHE A 296 5.37 11.13 26.52
CA PHE A 296 5.44 9.81 25.90
C PHE A 296 6.88 9.29 25.85
N ASN A 297 7.08 8.03 26.24
CA ASN A 297 8.38 7.37 26.13
C ASN A 297 8.63 6.92 24.69
N THR A 298 9.43 7.69 23.96
CA THR A 298 9.67 7.47 22.53
C THR A 298 10.69 6.36 22.25
N THR A 299 11.47 5.94 23.26
CA THR A 299 12.67 5.09 23.14
C THR A 299 13.79 5.65 22.25
N LEU A 300 13.61 6.84 21.67
CA LEU A 300 14.63 7.48 20.85
C LEU A 300 15.70 8.13 21.75
N PRO A 301 16.96 8.22 21.28
CA PRO A 301 17.97 9.02 21.95
C PRO A 301 17.57 10.49 22.08
N GLN A 302 18.15 11.18 23.06
CA GLN A 302 18.00 12.63 23.21
C GLN A 302 18.31 13.36 21.90
N GLY A 303 17.46 14.29 21.52
CA GLY A 303 17.66 15.05 20.29
C GLY A 303 16.45 15.84 19.86
N TYR A 304 16.59 16.47 18.70
CA TYR A 304 15.52 17.17 17.99
C TYR A 304 15.21 16.38 16.72
N TYR A 305 13.95 16.02 16.55
CA TYR A 305 13.49 15.19 15.46
C TYR A 305 12.45 15.93 14.64
N CYS A 306 12.54 15.84 13.31
CA CYS A 306 11.50 16.38 12.45
C CYS A 306 10.26 15.50 12.53
N ASP A 307 9.10 16.11 12.71
CA ASP A 307 7.83 15.44 12.45
C ASP A 307 7.70 15.21 10.95
N VAL A 308 7.75 13.94 10.56
CA VAL A 308 7.76 13.55 9.14
C VAL A 308 6.40 13.70 8.48
N LEU A 309 5.33 13.94 9.25
CA LEU A 309 3.98 14.15 8.75
C LEU A 309 3.71 15.60 8.33
N SER A 310 4.31 16.57 9.03
CA SER A 310 4.20 17.99 8.71
C SER A 310 5.33 18.55 7.85
N GLY A 311 6.44 17.81 7.68
CA GLY A 311 7.55 18.26 6.87
C GLY A 311 8.64 17.22 6.64
N SER A 312 9.84 17.68 6.33
CA SER A 312 11.02 16.83 6.09
C SER A 312 12.28 17.49 6.64
N SER A 313 13.30 16.67 6.91
CA SER A 313 14.63 17.17 7.23
C SER A 313 15.22 17.87 6.01
N VAL A 314 15.70 19.11 6.20
CA VAL A 314 16.47 19.85 5.19
C VAL A 314 17.96 19.55 5.37
N ASP A 315 18.40 19.51 6.63
CA ASP A 315 19.71 19.04 7.06
C ASP A 315 19.63 18.41 8.46
N ARG A 316 20.78 18.04 9.04
CA ARG A 316 20.87 17.43 10.38
C ARG A 316 20.34 18.32 11.53
N ARG A 317 19.94 19.57 11.26
CA ARG A 317 19.54 20.56 12.29
C ARG A 317 18.24 21.28 11.99
N SER A 318 17.67 21.13 10.79
CA SER A 318 16.51 21.90 10.35
C SER A 318 15.44 21.04 9.69
N CYS A 319 14.20 21.37 10.01
CA CYS A 319 12.99 20.72 9.53
C CYS A 319 12.13 21.76 8.82
N THR A 320 11.47 21.37 7.72
CA THR A 320 10.48 22.24 7.07
C THR A 320 9.16 22.27 7.84
N GLY A 321 8.91 21.28 8.70
CA GLY A 321 7.70 21.14 9.51
C GLY A 321 8.00 21.25 11.00
N ASN A 322 7.14 20.63 11.81
CA ASN A 322 7.26 20.66 13.26
C ASN A 322 8.51 19.90 13.75
N VAL A 323 8.99 20.29 14.94
CA VAL A 323 10.13 19.66 15.60
C VAL A 323 9.69 19.10 16.94
N VAL A 324 10.02 17.83 17.19
CA VAL A 324 9.82 17.18 18.48
C VAL A 324 11.15 17.10 19.22
N ARG A 325 11.16 17.53 20.48
CA ARG A 325 12.30 17.37 21.36
C ARG A 325 12.16 16.11 22.20
N VAL A 326 13.10 15.18 22.04
CA VAL A 326 13.27 14.03 22.92
C VAL A 326 14.27 14.38 24.01
N ARG A 327 13.87 14.20 25.26
CA ARG A 327 14.67 14.46 26.46
C ARG A 327 15.74 13.38 26.66
N GLU A 328 16.62 13.59 27.64
CA GLU A 328 17.69 12.64 28.00
C GLU A 328 17.15 11.28 28.46
N ASP A 329 15.98 11.27 29.10
CA ASP A 329 15.27 10.07 29.56
C ASP A 329 14.46 9.37 28.45
N GLY A 330 14.54 9.86 27.19
CA GLY A 330 13.83 9.28 26.05
C GLY A 330 12.36 9.69 25.92
N PHE A 331 11.87 10.57 26.80
CA PHE A 331 10.50 11.08 26.75
C PHE A 331 10.37 12.34 25.88
N ALA A 332 9.24 12.49 25.21
CA ALA A 332 8.84 13.69 24.49
C ALA A 332 7.49 14.20 25.01
N GLU A 333 7.38 15.51 25.22
CA GLU A 333 6.11 16.17 25.50
C GLU A 333 5.44 16.51 24.15
N LEU A 334 4.23 16.01 23.96
CA LEU A 334 3.50 16.14 22.69
C LEU A 334 2.08 16.65 22.95
N ALA A 335 1.60 17.48 22.01
CA ALA A 335 0.22 17.90 21.91
C ALA A 335 -0.24 17.75 20.47
N VAL A 336 -1.26 16.91 20.23
CA VAL A 336 -1.81 16.65 18.90
C VAL A 336 -3.29 16.98 18.89
N GLU A 337 -3.67 17.99 18.10
CA GLU A 337 -5.07 18.39 17.91
C GLU A 337 -5.83 17.36 17.07
N GLY A 338 -7.08 17.07 17.43
CA GLY A 338 -7.92 16.11 16.71
C GLY A 338 -8.54 16.65 15.40
N VAL A 339 -8.57 17.98 15.22
CA VAL A 339 -9.31 18.66 14.14
C VAL A 339 -8.46 19.03 12.91
N GLY A 340 -7.16 18.74 12.93
CA GLY A 340 -6.25 19.03 11.82
C GLY A 340 -6.43 18.08 10.62
N ASP A 341 -5.80 18.44 9.49
CA ASP A 341 -5.76 17.62 8.26
C ASP A 341 -5.02 16.29 8.48
N VAL A 342 -4.00 16.31 9.32
CA VAL A 342 -3.22 15.13 9.73
C VAL A 342 -3.02 15.20 11.25
N PRO A 343 -3.99 14.74 12.06
CA PRO A 343 -3.95 14.82 13.51
C PRO A 343 -3.05 13.71 14.09
N ALA A 344 -1.78 13.76 13.74
CA ALA A 344 -0.78 12.78 14.14
C ALA A 344 0.62 13.40 14.16
N VAL A 345 1.54 12.74 14.84
CA VAL A 345 2.98 13.02 14.82
C VAL A 345 3.73 11.71 14.58
N ALA A 346 4.77 11.77 13.74
CA ALA A 346 5.70 10.65 13.59
C ALA A 346 7.14 11.15 13.52
N ILE A 347 8.01 10.55 14.32
CA ILE A 347 9.44 10.87 14.37
C ILE A 347 10.29 9.60 14.28
N GLN A 348 11.44 9.70 13.63
CA GLN A 348 12.32 8.55 13.37
C GLN A 348 13.77 8.91 13.63
N ALA A 349 14.59 7.91 13.91
CA ALA A 349 16.05 8.06 13.94
C ALA A 349 16.59 8.46 12.56
N ASP A 350 17.71 9.18 12.56
CA ASP A 350 18.41 9.50 11.32
C ASP A 350 18.86 8.22 10.60
N VAL A 351 18.83 8.26 9.26
CA VAL A 351 19.39 7.20 8.42
C VAL A 351 20.92 7.33 8.51
N SER A 352 21.57 6.37 9.18
CA SER A 352 23.02 6.35 9.42
C SER A 352 23.80 5.91 8.20
#